data_AF-A0A7G7WYD7-F1
#
_entry.id   AF-A0A7G7WYD7-F1
#
_cell.length_a   1.000
_cell.length_b   1.000
_cell.length_c   1.000
_cell.angle_alpha   90.00
_cell.angle_beta   90.00
_cell.angle_gamma   90.00
#
_symmetry.space_group_name_H-M   'P 1'
#
loop_
_entity.id
_entity.type
_entity.pdbx_description
1 polymer ?
#
loop_
_entity_poly.entity_id
_entity_poly.type
_entity_poly.pdbx_seq_one_letter_code
_entity_poly.pdbx_strand_id
1 'polypeptide(L)'
;EVVRDAYDNCITVCNMENVDPLGIHTGESIVVAPSQTLSNREYNMLRTTALKVIRHFGVVGECNIQYALNPYSEEYYIIEVNARLSRSSALASKATGYPLAYVAAKLALGIPLPQINNSVTGITTACFEPSLDYCVVKIPRWDLHKFSRVSTKIGSSMKSVGEVMAIGRKFEEAFQKALRMVDENVSGFDPYLKPVKDEELEEPTDKRTFVLAAALKKGYTIDKLYELTKIDRWFLYKMRNIIDYLTHLETLDAHSLTPNALKAAKQLGFSDKQIASAVKSNELAIRMQREDFAITPFVKQIDTVAAEWPATTNYLYLTYNAVSHDLTFADENIMVLGSGVYRIGSSVEFDW
;
A
#
# COMPACT_ATOMS: atom_id res chain seq x y z
N GLU A 1 -4.95 12.28 -6.17
CA GLU A 1 -6.10 12.28 -7.11
C GLU A 1 -7.06 13.42 -6.78
N VAL A 2 -7.41 14.20 -7.80
CA VAL A 2 -8.33 15.34 -7.71
C VAL A 2 -9.49 15.10 -8.66
N VAL A 3 -10.70 15.42 -8.21
CA VAL A 3 -11.92 15.38 -9.04
C VAL A 3 -12.56 16.75 -9.02
N ARG A 4 -12.93 17.25 -10.20
CA ARG A 4 -13.60 18.55 -10.37
C ARG A 4 -14.77 18.45 -11.34
N ASP A 5 -15.93 18.98 -10.96
CA ASP A 5 -17.08 19.06 -11.85
C ASP A 5 -17.19 20.41 -12.58
N ALA A 6 -18.18 20.51 -13.49
CA ALA A 6 -18.44 21.72 -14.26
C ALA A 6 -19.00 22.90 -13.43
N TYR A 7 -19.32 22.66 -12.15
CA TYR A 7 -19.92 23.63 -11.21
C TYR A 7 -18.92 24.08 -10.14
N ASP A 8 -17.63 23.79 -10.36
CA ASP A 8 -16.50 24.14 -9.50
C ASP A 8 -16.45 23.47 -8.13
N ASN A 9 -17.25 22.41 -7.93
CA ASN A 9 -17.00 21.47 -6.84
C ASN A 9 -15.69 20.74 -7.15
N CYS A 10 -14.75 20.77 -6.22
CA CYS A 10 -13.40 20.24 -6.43
C CYS A 10 -12.91 19.60 -5.13
N ILE A 11 -12.57 18.31 -5.20
CA ILE A 11 -12.24 17.46 -4.04
C ILE A 11 -10.95 16.68 -4.29
N THR A 12 -10.22 16.36 -3.22
CA THR A 12 -9.06 15.46 -3.28
C THR A 12 -9.43 14.08 -2.77
N VAL A 13 -9.71 13.15 -3.68
CA VAL A 13 -10.26 11.81 -3.36
C VAL A 13 -9.23 10.92 -2.66
N CYS A 14 -7.95 11.02 -3.04
CA CYS A 14 -6.90 10.23 -2.42
C CYS A 14 -5.60 11.00 -2.45
N ASN A 15 -4.88 10.95 -1.33
CA ASN A 15 -3.48 11.36 -1.23
C ASN A 15 -2.62 10.10 -1.04
N MET A 16 -1.42 10.13 -1.59
CA MET A 16 -0.50 9.00 -1.62
C MET A 16 0.90 9.52 -1.33
N GLU A 17 1.66 8.76 -0.54
CA GLU A 17 3.05 9.08 -0.21
C GLU A 17 3.96 7.98 -0.76
N ASN A 18 5.02 8.39 -1.46
CA ASN A 18 6.00 7.44 -1.96
C ASN A 18 7.01 7.15 -0.83
N VAL A 19 7.22 5.87 -0.53
CA VAL A 19 8.25 5.44 0.42
C VAL A 19 9.63 5.64 -0.19
N ASP A 20 9.75 5.31 -1.47
CA ASP A 20 10.92 5.62 -2.26
C ASP A 20 10.96 7.12 -2.62
N PRO A 21 12.09 7.82 -2.40
CA PRO A 21 12.18 9.26 -2.59
C PRO A 21 12.17 9.68 -4.07
N LEU A 22 12.07 10.99 -4.30
CA LEU A 22 12.18 11.59 -5.63
C LEU A 22 13.45 11.12 -6.36
N GLY A 23 13.29 10.83 -7.66
CA GLY A 23 14.32 10.23 -8.50
C GLY A 23 13.96 8.81 -8.93
N ILE A 24 13.06 8.16 -8.20
CA ILE A 24 12.40 6.91 -8.57
C ILE A 24 10.98 7.24 -9.02
N HIS A 25 10.59 6.76 -10.20
CA HIS A 25 9.26 7.03 -10.77
C HIS A 25 8.17 6.45 -9.87
N THR A 26 7.04 7.14 -9.69
CA THR A 26 5.91 6.69 -8.84
C THR A 26 5.45 5.26 -9.13
N GLY A 27 5.48 4.86 -10.40
CA GLY A 27 5.21 3.49 -10.86
C GLY A 27 6.25 2.45 -10.42
N GLU A 28 7.51 2.84 -10.22
CA GLU A 28 8.61 2.02 -9.66
C GLU A 28 8.71 2.10 -8.14
N SER A 29 7.99 3.03 -7.50
CA SER A 29 8.05 3.24 -6.06
C SER A 29 7.10 2.32 -5.30
N ILE A 30 7.49 1.99 -4.07
CA ILE A 30 6.56 1.59 -3.03
C ILE A 30 5.75 2.83 -2.63
N VAL A 31 4.43 2.69 -2.57
CA VAL A 31 3.51 3.82 -2.33
C VAL A 31 2.52 3.44 -1.24
N VAL A 32 2.21 4.37 -0.35
CA VAL A 32 1.22 4.20 0.71
C VAL A 32 0.06 5.17 0.56
N ALA A 33 -1.13 4.74 0.97
CA ALA A 33 -2.31 5.59 1.10
C ALA A 33 -2.99 5.33 2.46
N PRO A 34 -3.38 6.38 3.21
CA PRO A 34 -3.05 7.81 2.97
C PRO A 34 -1.56 8.10 3.25
N SER A 35 -1.14 9.36 3.07
CA SER A 35 0.16 9.87 3.52
C SER A 35 0.31 9.73 5.03
N GLN A 36 1.52 9.43 5.50
CA GLN A 36 1.84 9.09 6.88
C GLN A 36 2.70 10.16 7.57
N THR A 37 3.52 10.90 6.82
CA THR A 37 4.55 11.78 7.40
C THR A 37 4.25 13.27 7.26
N LEU A 38 3.17 13.63 6.56
CA LEU A 38 2.73 15.02 6.44
C LEU A 38 2.06 15.51 7.73
N SER A 39 2.45 16.69 8.18
CA SER A 39 1.64 17.45 9.14
C SER A 39 0.32 17.89 8.50
N ASN A 40 -0.67 18.21 9.34
CA ASN A 40 -1.95 18.75 8.85
C ASN A 40 -1.75 20.04 8.02
N ARG A 41 -0.73 20.84 8.37
CA ARG A 41 -0.44 22.09 7.65
C ARG A 41 0.12 21.82 6.26
N GLU A 42 1.10 20.92 6.13
CA GLU A 42 1.66 20.51 4.84
C GLU A 42 0.60 19.85 3.96
N TYR A 43 -0.20 18.94 4.54
CA TYR A 43 -1.31 18.31 3.83
C TYR A 43 -2.29 19.34 3.25
N ASN A 44 -2.77 20.28 4.07
CA ASN A 44 -3.72 21.29 3.61
C ASN A 44 -3.09 22.30 2.63
N MET A 45 -1.80 22.60 2.77
CA MET A 45 -1.05 23.39 1.79
C MET A 45 -1.06 22.71 0.42
N LEU A 46 -0.62 21.46 0.35
CA LEU A 46 -0.57 20.69 -0.90
C LEU A 46 -1.97 20.47 -1.49
N ARG A 47 -2.95 20.13 -0.65
CA ARG A 47 -4.37 20.02 -1.03
C ARG A 47 -4.89 21.31 -1.65
N THR A 48 -4.70 22.44 -0.98
CA THR A 48 -5.17 23.76 -1.47
C THR A 48 -4.49 24.11 -2.80
N THR A 49 -3.20 23.83 -2.94
CA THR A 49 -2.49 24.02 -4.20
C THR A 49 -3.05 23.14 -5.31
N ALA A 50 -3.33 21.86 -5.04
CA ALA A 50 -3.96 20.96 -6.00
C ALA A 50 -5.25 21.56 -6.56
N LEU A 51 -6.15 21.97 -5.66
CA LEU A 51 -7.43 22.54 -6.03
C LEU A 51 -7.28 23.84 -6.84
N LYS A 52 -6.29 24.68 -6.54
CA LYS A 52 -5.99 25.91 -7.31
C LYS A 52 -5.46 25.60 -8.71
N VAL A 53 -4.50 24.68 -8.84
CA VAL A 53 -3.90 24.30 -10.12
C VAL A 53 -4.92 23.67 -11.05
N ILE A 54 -5.72 22.73 -10.54
CA ILE A 54 -6.74 22.03 -11.34
C ILE A 54 -7.86 22.99 -11.79
N ARG A 55 -8.27 23.94 -10.95
CA ARG A 55 -9.16 25.04 -11.36
C ARG A 55 -8.55 25.91 -12.45
N HIS A 56 -7.28 26.28 -12.30
CA HIS A 56 -6.59 27.12 -13.27
C HIS A 56 -6.47 26.46 -14.65
N PHE A 57 -6.21 25.15 -14.69
CA PHE A 57 -6.18 24.38 -15.94
C PHE A 57 -7.57 24.09 -16.53
N GLY A 58 -8.66 24.38 -15.81
CA GLY A 58 -10.01 24.17 -16.30
C GLY A 58 -10.39 22.70 -16.47
N VAL A 59 -9.73 21.79 -15.75
CA VAL A 59 -10.04 20.35 -15.82
C VAL A 59 -11.44 20.09 -15.28
N VAL A 60 -12.22 19.28 -16.00
CA VAL A 60 -13.50 18.73 -15.58
C VAL A 60 -13.42 17.22 -15.74
N GLY A 61 -13.64 16.48 -14.66
CA GLY A 61 -13.37 15.05 -14.57
C GLY A 61 -12.35 14.76 -13.46
N GLU A 62 -11.41 13.86 -13.73
CA GLU A 62 -10.39 13.41 -12.80
C GLU A 62 -8.99 13.73 -13.31
N CYS A 63 -8.06 13.96 -12.38
CA CYS A 63 -6.65 14.09 -12.68
C CYS A 63 -5.75 13.71 -11.50
N ASN A 64 -4.51 13.40 -11.82
CA ASN A 64 -3.43 13.19 -10.87
C ASN A 64 -2.48 14.41 -10.87
N ILE A 65 -2.03 14.83 -9.68
CA ILE A 65 -1.02 15.88 -9.49
C ILE A 65 0.09 15.34 -8.58
N GLN A 66 1.34 15.66 -8.90
CA GLN A 66 2.52 15.18 -8.17
C GLN A 66 3.33 16.34 -7.60
N TYR A 67 3.89 16.10 -6.41
CA TYR A 67 4.69 17.07 -5.67
C TYR A 67 6.02 16.47 -5.25
N ALA A 68 7.04 17.31 -5.15
CA ALA A 68 8.20 17.06 -4.33
C ALA A 68 8.17 18.04 -3.15
N LEU A 69 8.10 17.53 -1.93
CA LEU A 69 8.14 18.31 -0.69
C LEU A 69 9.51 18.17 -0.05
N ASN A 70 10.10 19.29 0.39
CA ASN A 70 11.33 19.30 1.16
C ASN A 70 11.07 18.69 2.55
N PRO A 71 11.81 17.66 2.99
CA PRO A 71 11.55 17.01 4.30
C PRO A 71 11.89 17.89 5.51
N TYR A 72 12.50 19.07 5.31
CA TYR A 72 12.92 19.97 6.39
C TYR A 72 12.22 21.33 6.35
N SER A 73 11.31 21.57 5.41
CA SER A 73 10.62 22.84 5.26
C SER A 73 9.32 22.69 4.48
N GLU A 74 8.50 23.75 4.44
CA GLU A 74 7.28 23.79 3.62
C GLU A 74 7.56 24.11 2.13
N GLU A 75 8.83 24.08 1.70
CA GLU A 75 9.20 24.25 0.30
C GLU A 75 8.76 23.04 -0.50
N TYR A 76 7.98 23.26 -1.56
CA TYR A 76 7.55 22.20 -2.45
C TYR A 76 7.58 22.64 -3.91
N TYR A 77 7.69 21.65 -4.79
CA TYR A 77 7.63 21.81 -6.24
C TYR A 77 6.46 20.99 -6.79
N ILE A 78 5.68 21.58 -7.70
CA ILE A 78 4.73 20.82 -8.52
C ILE A 78 5.54 20.17 -9.64
N ILE A 79 5.47 18.83 -9.73
CA ILE A 79 6.26 18.07 -10.71
C ILE A 79 5.49 17.96 -12.03
N GLU A 80 4.27 17.46 -11.98
CA GLU A 80 3.41 17.30 -13.15
C GLU A 80 1.93 17.21 -12.77
N VAL A 81 1.07 17.40 -13.79
CA VAL A 81 -0.36 17.11 -13.73
C VAL A 81 -0.73 16.22 -14.91
N ASN A 82 -1.35 15.08 -14.62
CA ASN A 82 -1.93 14.19 -15.61
C ASN A 82 -3.44 14.43 -15.66
N ALA A 83 -3.91 15.19 -16.65
CA ALA A 83 -5.33 15.51 -16.86
C ALA A 83 -6.11 14.33 -17.50
N ARG A 84 -6.01 13.15 -16.88
CA ARG A 84 -6.65 11.90 -17.30
C ARG A 84 -6.59 10.88 -16.17
N LEU A 85 -7.39 9.83 -16.30
CA LEU A 85 -7.22 8.62 -15.50
C LEU A 85 -5.81 8.04 -15.67
N SER A 86 -5.30 7.53 -14.56
CA SER A 86 -3.94 7.03 -14.44
C SER A 86 -3.91 5.72 -13.65
N ARG A 87 -2.73 5.09 -13.60
CA ARG A 87 -2.48 3.96 -12.71
C ARG A 87 -2.73 4.35 -11.24
N SER A 88 -2.34 5.57 -10.86
CA SER A 88 -2.59 6.13 -9.54
C SER A 88 -4.09 6.31 -9.26
N SER A 89 -4.89 6.66 -10.27
CA SER A 89 -6.35 6.76 -10.17
C SER A 89 -6.99 5.39 -9.94
N ALA A 90 -6.50 4.35 -10.62
CA ALA A 90 -6.94 2.98 -10.38
C ALA A 90 -6.59 2.52 -8.95
N LEU A 91 -5.34 2.74 -8.52
CA LEU A 91 -4.89 2.45 -7.16
C LEU A 91 -5.74 3.19 -6.11
N ALA A 92 -5.96 4.49 -6.29
CA ALA A 92 -6.79 5.31 -5.40
C ALA A 92 -8.25 4.82 -5.35
N SER A 93 -8.82 4.40 -6.49
CA SER A 93 -10.18 3.86 -6.50
C SER A 93 -10.27 2.57 -5.69
N LYS A 94 -9.26 1.71 -5.78
CA LYS A 94 -9.18 0.46 -5.02
C LYS A 94 -8.85 0.69 -3.55
N ALA A 95 -8.04 1.70 -3.23
CA ALA A 95 -7.66 2.05 -1.86
C ALA A 95 -8.83 2.67 -1.09
N THR A 96 -9.60 3.55 -1.74
CA THR A 96 -10.66 4.32 -1.08
C THR A 96 -12.04 3.68 -1.20
N GLY A 97 -12.27 2.83 -2.21
CA GLY A 97 -13.61 2.40 -2.62
C GLY A 97 -14.35 3.41 -3.50
N TYR A 98 -13.78 4.59 -3.75
CA TYR A 98 -14.37 5.65 -4.56
C TYR A 98 -14.12 5.39 -6.06
N PRO A 99 -15.15 5.17 -6.90
CA PRO A 99 -14.95 4.76 -8.29
C PRO A 99 -14.63 5.94 -9.22
N LEU A 100 -13.36 6.41 -9.21
CA LEU A 100 -12.92 7.63 -9.91
C LEU A 100 -13.30 7.65 -11.39
N ALA A 101 -13.10 6.56 -12.12
CA ALA A 101 -13.43 6.48 -13.55
C ALA A 101 -14.94 6.62 -13.81
N TYR A 102 -15.77 5.99 -12.98
CA TYR A 102 -17.23 6.09 -13.07
C TYR A 102 -17.71 7.51 -12.80
N VAL A 103 -17.19 8.13 -11.75
CA VAL A 103 -17.52 9.52 -11.40
C VAL A 103 -17.06 10.46 -12.52
N ALA A 104 -15.81 10.36 -12.98
CA ALA A 104 -15.29 11.19 -14.06
C ALA A 104 -16.13 11.10 -15.35
N ALA A 105 -16.62 9.90 -15.70
CA ALA A 105 -17.51 9.71 -16.85
C ALA A 105 -18.86 10.43 -16.67
N LYS A 106 -19.44 10.43 -15.46
CA LYS A 106 -20.67 11.18 -15.15
C LYS A 106 -20.43 12.70 -15.20
N LEU A 107 -19.28 13.17 -14.71
CA LEU A 107 -18.89 14.58 -14.78
C LEU A 107 -18.74 15.06 -16.23
N ALA A 108 -18.21 14.22 -17.11
CA ALA A 108 -18.10 14.51 -18.55
C ALA A 108 -19.47 14.67 -19.24
N LEU A 109 -20.54 14.13 -18.65
CA LEU A 109 -21.93 14.32 -19.09
C LEU A 109 -22.60 15.55 -18.45
N GLY A 110 -21.87 16.37 -17.70
CA GLY A 110 -22.38 17.56 -17.04
C GLY A 110 -23.15 17.28 -15.74
N ILE A 111 -23.08 16.07 -15.20
CA ILE A 111 -23.72 15.74 -13.91
C ILE A 111 -22.81 16.25 -12.77
N PRO A 112 -23.31 17.07 -11.83
CA PRO A 112 -22.50 17.59 -10.72
C PRO A 112 -22.22 16.53 -9.65
N LEU A 113 -21.12 16.67 -8.91
CA LEU A 113 -20.71 15.73 -7.85
C LEU A 113 -21.82 15.45 -6.81
N PRO A 114 -22.58 16.44 -6.30
CA PRO A 114 -23.68 16.20 -5.36
C PRO A 114 -24.86 15.39 -5.91
N GLN A 115 -24.98 15.22 -7.22
CA GLN A 115 -26.05 14.42 -7.83
C GLN A 115 -25.60 12.99 -8.20
N ILE A 116 -24.32 12.66 -8.00
CA ILE A 116 -23.81 11.32 -8.20
C ILE A 116 -23.88 10.59 -6.85
N ASN A 117 -24.59 9.48 -6.80
CA ASN A 117 -24.69 8.69 -5.56
C ASN A 117 -23.38 7.96 -5.26
N ASN A 118 -22.98 7.92 -3.99
CA ASN A 118 -21.94 7.01 -3.51
C ASN A 118 -22.54 5.60 -3.41
N SER A 119 -22.15 4.72 -4.34
CA SER A 119 -22.65 3.33 -4.38
C SER A 119 -22.18 2.48 -3.20
N VAL A 120 -21.17 2.91 -2.45
CA VAL A 120 -20.66 2.15 -1.29
C VAL A 120 -21.59 2.33 -0.10
N THR A 121 -21.98 3.57 0.23
CA THR A 121 -22.89 3.88 1.35
C THR A 121 -24.37 3.83 0.96
N GLY A 122 -24.69 4.04 -0.32
CA GLY A 122 -26.07 4.03 -0.86
C GLY A 122 -26.92 5.25 -0.48
N ILE A 123 -26.48 6.08 0.46
CA ILE A 123 -27.24 7.22 1.01
C ILE A 123 -26.50 8.55 0.95
N THR A 124 -25.19 8.53 0.68
CA THR A 124 -24.39 9.75 0.49
C THR A 124 -24.10 10.01 -0.99
N THR A 125 -23.51 11.16 -1.30
CA THR A 125 -23.16 11.56 -2.67
C THR A 125 -21.68 11.34 -2.93
N ALA A 126 -21.22 11.52 -4.16
CA ALA A 126 -19.81 11.47 -4.55
C ALA A 126 -19.06 12.76 -4.19
N CYS A 127 -19.72 13.77 -3.62
CA CYS A 127 -19.13 15.08 -3.30
C CYS A 127 -18.50 15.09 -1.89
N PHE A 128 -17.50 14.25 -1.65
CA PHE A 128 -16.79 14.15 -0.38
C PHE A 128 -15.34 13.69 -0.58
N GLU A 129 -14.51 13.85 0.43
CA GLU A 129 -13.16 13.30 0.46
C GLU A 129 -13.17 12.04 1.33
N PRO A 130 -12.83 10.86 0.78
CA PRO A 130 -12.79 9.62 1.54
C PRO A 130 -11.89 9.66 2.78
N SER A 131 -12.31 8.93 3.81
CA SER A 131 -11.55 8.67 5.03
C SER A 131 -11.25 7.18 5.14
N LEU A 132 -10.02 6.83 5.48
CA LEU A 132 -9.54 5.44 5.55
C LEU A 132 -9.11 5.14 6.98
N ASP A 133 -9.66 4.09 7.58
CA ASP A 133 -9.27 3.58 8.91
C ASP A 133 -8.27 2.41 8.82
N TYR A 134 -7.60 2.33 7.67
CA TYR A 134 -6.58 1.35 7.30
C TYR A 134 -5.48 2.01 6.45
N CYS A 135 -4.37 1.30 6.31
CA CYS A 135 -3.24 1.65 5.47
C CYS A 135 -3.20 0.73 4.24
N VAL A 136 -3.02 1.33 3.08
CA VAL A 136 -2.84 0.64 1.81
C VAL A 136 -1.37 0.77 1.39
N VAL A 137 -0.77 -0.34 0.97
CA VAL A 137 0.60 -0.37 0.45
C VAL A 137 0.59 -0.97 -0.95
N LYS A 138 1.11 -0.22 -1.91
CA LYS A 138 1.42 -0.70 -3.26
C LYS A 138 2.90 -1.01 -3.38
N ILE A 139 3.24 -2.14 -4.00
CA ILE A 139 4.60 -2.50 -4.37
C ILE A 139 4.64 -2.88 -5.86
N PRO A 140 5.59 -2.37 -6.66
CA PRO A 140 5.73 -2.78 -8.05
C PRO A 140 6.22 -4.23 -8.18
N ARG A 141 5.92 -4.84 -9.31
CA ARG A 141 6.46 -6.13 -9.73
C ARG A 141 7.46 -5.93 -10.85
N TRP A 142 8.60 -6.58 -10.73
CA TRP A 142 9.65 -6.60 -11.74
C TRP A 142 9.97 -8.01 -12.19
N ASP A 143 10.27 -8.15 -13.48
CA ASP A 143 10.76 -9.38 -14.11
C ASP A 143 12.15 -9.15 -14.77
N LEU A 144 12.96 -8.26 -14.19
CA LEU A 144 14.25 -7.85 -14.77
C LEU A 144 15.25 -9.00 -14.96
N HIS A 145 15.16 -10.05 -14.13
CA HIS A 145 15.98 -11.26 -14.27
C HIS A 145 15.81 -11.98 -15.61
N LYS A 146 14.70 -11.77 -16.33
CA LYS A 146 14.47 -12.30 -17.69
C LYS A 146 15.30 -11.58 -18.76
N PHE A 147 15.89 -10.43 -18.44
CA PHE A 147 16.58 -9.56 -19.38
C PHE A 147 18.05 -9.37 -18.98
N SER A 148 18.93 -10.27 -19.42
CA SER A 148 20.36 -10.27 -19.04
C SER A 148 21.15 -9.01 -19.39
N ARG A 149 20.67 -8.22 -20.37
CA ARG A 149 21.30 -6.96 -20.83
C ARG A 149 20.67 -5.70 -20.25
N VAL A 150 19.69 -5.83 -19.36
CA VAL A 150 18.99 -4.68 -18.76
C VAL A 150 19.51 -4.46 -17.34
N SER A 151 19.81 -3.19 -17.02
CA SER A 151 20.19 -2.80 -15.67
C SER A 151 19.04 -2.98 -14.69
N THR A 152 19.33 -3.58 -13.53
CA THR A 152 18.41 -3.73 -12.39
C THR A 152 18.19 -2.45 -11.60
N LYS A 153 18.97 -1.39 -11.87
CA LYS A 153 18.77 -0.08 -11.25
C LYS A 153 17.41 0.50 -11.65
N ILE A 154 16.66 1.01 -10.69
CA ILE A 154 15.39 1.71 -10.93
C ILE A 154 15.61 3.23 -10.79
N GLY A 155 14.71 4.02 -11.37
CA GLY A 155 14.86 5.47 -11.42
C GLY A 155 13.61 6.11 -12.04
N SER A 156 13.79 7.22 -12.76
CA SER A 156 12.68 7.99 -13.33
C SER A 156 11.96 7.32 -14.51
N SER A 157 12.54 6.30 -15.13
CA SER A 157 11.90 5.53 -16.21
C SER A 157 11.41 4.19 -15.70
N MET A 158 10.13 3.90 -15.94
CA MET A 158 9.49 2.67 -15.48
C MET A 158 10.05 1.41 -16.16
N LYS A 159 10.22 0.35 -15.37
CA LYS A 159 10.60 -1.00 -15.81
C LYS A 159 9.75 -2.11 -15.16
N SER A 160 8.96 -1.78 -14.16
CA SER A 160 7.98 -2.66 -13.54
C SER A 160 6.92 -3.10 -14.56
N VAL A 161 6.48 -4.35 -14.43
CA VAL A 161 5.55 -5.03 -15.34
C VAL A 161 4.16 -5.21 -14.74
N GLY A 162 4.01 -4.88 -13.46
CA GLY A 162 2.77 -4.98 -12.70
C GLY A 162 2.94 -4.35 -11.33
N GLU A 163 1.90 -4.44 -10.51
CA GLU A 163 1.89 -3.94 -9.14
C GLU A 163 0.90 -4.72 -8.30
N VAL A 164 1.15 -4.77 -6.99
CA VAL A 164 0.24 -5.32 -6.00
C VAL A 164 -0.25 -4.23 -5.09
N MET A 165 -1.41 -4.46 -4.48
CA MET A 165 -1.97 -3.60 -3.45
C MET A 165 -2.37 -4.47 -2.27
N ALA A 166 -1.89 -4.15 -1.07
CA ALA A 166 -2.32 -4.79 0.16
C ALA A 166 -2.87 -3.77 1.15
N ILE A 167 -3.82 -4.24 1.96
CA ILE A 167 -4.51 -3.42 2.97
C ILE A 167 -4.27 -4.05 4.34
N GLY A 168 -4.01 -3.22 5.35
CA GLY A 168 -3.88 -3.62 6.75
C GLY A 168 -4.09 -2.42 7.68
N ARG A 169 -4.37 -2.64 8.96
CA ARG A 169 -4.60 -1.52 9.90
C ARG A 169 -3.32 -1.01 10.56
N LYS A 170 -2.18 -1.53 10.12
CA LYS A 170 -0.83 -1.08 10.42
C LYS A 170 -0.01 -1.10 9.13
N PHE A 171 0.95 -0.18 9.01
CA PHE A 171 1.88 -0.19 7.88
C PHE A 171 2.61 -1.52 7.78
N GLU A 172 3.11 -2.05 8.89
CA GLU A 172 3.84 -3.32 8.93
C GLU A 172 2.99 -4.48 8.37
N GLU A 173 1.71 -4.53 8.75
CA GLU A 173 0.75 -5.52 8.28
C GLU A 173 0.54 -5.44 6.76
N ALA A 174 0.22 -4.25 6.27
CA ALA A 174 -0.01 -4.01 4.85
C ALA A 174 1.26 -4.25 4.01
N PHE A 175 2.41 -3.78 4.49
CA PHE A 175 3.71 -3.90 3.84
C PHE A 175 4.14 -5.36 3.68
N GLN A 176 4.06 -6.17 4.74
CA GLN A 176 4.40 -7.60 4.64
C GLN A 176 3.41 -8.38 3.76
N LYS A 177 2.12 -8.03 3.78
CA LYS A 177 1.13 -8.59 2.85
C LYS A 177 1.48 -8.25 1.40
N ALA A 178 1.82 -7.00 1.10
CA ALA A 178 2.20 -6.58 -0.24
C ALA A 178 3.43 -7.34 -0.73
N LEU A 179 4.48 -7.47 0.09
CA LEU A 179 5.69 -8.21 -0.29
C LEU A 179 5.40 -9.66 -0.69
N ARG A 180 4.50 -10.34 0.02
CA ARG A 180 4.05 -11.70 -0.33
C ARG A 180 3.25 -11.79 -1.63
N MET A 181 2.54 -10.72 -1.98
CA MET A 181 1.78 -10.70 -3.23
C MET A 181 2.68 -10.50 -4.45
N VAL A 182 3.88 -9.92 -4.28
CA VAL A 182 4.80 -9.61 -5.39
C VAL A 182 5.43 -10.87 -5.98
N ASP A 183 5.81 -11.84 -5.17
CA ASP A 183 6.50 -13.06 -5.61
C ASP A 183 6.21 -14.22 -4.65
N GLU A 184 5.95 -15.40 -5.20
CA GLU A 184 5.69 -16.63 -4.42
C GLU A 184 6.87 -17.05 -3.53
N ASN A 185 8.09 -16.64 -3.89
CA ASN A 185 9.30 -16.93 -3.13
C ASN A 185 9.54 -15.91 -2.00
N VAL A 186 8.78 -14.81 -1.96
CA VAL A 186 8.90 -13.78 -0.93
C VAL A 186 7.86 -14.04 0.16
N SER A 187 8.33 -14.38 1.36
CA SER A 187 7.46 -14.67 2.49
C SER A 187 7.06 -13.43 3.30
N GLY A 188 7.72 -12.29 3.06
CA GLY A 188 7.51 -11.00 3.72
C GLY A 188 8.79 -10.14 3.66
N PHE A 189 9.01 -9.29 4.66
CA PHE A 189 10.23 -8.47 4.75
C PHE A 189 11.40 -9.29 5.32
N ASP A 190 12.05 -10.04 4.43
CA ASP A 190 13.03 -11.08 4.77
C ASP A 190 14.48 -10.57 4.64
N PRO A 191 15.25 -10.53 5.73
CA PRO A 191 16.65 -10.07 5.73
C PRO A 191 17.66 -11.07 5.16
N TYR A 192 17.23 -12.30 4.84
CA TYR A 192 18.12 -13.38 4.39
C TYR A 192 18.13 -13.55 2.86
N LEU A 193 17.25 -12.87 2.13
CA LEU A 193 17.15 -12.98 0.66
C LEU A 193 18.30 -12.28 -0.08
N LYS A 194 18.90 -11.26 0.52
CA LYS A 194 20.00 -10.49 -0.07
C LYS A 194 21.05 -10.15 0.99
N PRO A 195 22.35 -10.11 0.63
CA PRO A 195 23.36 -9.57 1.52
C PRO A 195 23.23 -8.04 1.61
N VAL A 196 23.78 -7.48 2.69
CA VAL A 196 23.95 -6.02 2.81
C VAL A 196 24.91 -5.52 1.75
N LYS A 197 24.51 -4.48 1.03
CA LYS A 197 25.29 -3.84 -0.01
C LYS A 197 24.92 -2.36 -0.09
N ASP A 198 25.80 -1.51 0.44
CA ASP A 198 25.54 -0.08 0.61
C ASP A 198 25.29 0.59 -0.76
N GLU A 199 25.94 0.12 -1.84
CA GLU A 199 25.70 0.64 -3.18
C GLU A 199 24.26 0.43 -3.66
N GLU A 200 23.58 -0.66 -3.27
CA GLU A 200 22.18 -0.89 -3.64
C GLU A 200 21.18 -0.15 -2.74
N LEU A 201 21.64 0.33 -1.57
CA LEU A 201 20.87 1.24 -0.73
C LEU A 201 20.94 2.66 -1.29
N GLU A 202 22.10 3.10 -1.78
CA GLU A 202 22.30 4.39 -2.44
C GLU A 202 21.70 4.43 -3.85
N GLU A 203 22.01 3.42 -4.67
CA GLU A 203 21.53 3.28 -6.04
C GLU A 203 20.41 2.22 -6.09
N PRO A 204 19.13 2.64 -6.09
CA PRO A 204 18.01 1.75 -5.89
C PRO A 204 17.91 0.69 -6.99
N THR A 205 17.61 -0.55 -6.60
CA THR A 205 17.34 -1.70 -7.49
C THR A 205 15.97 -2.31 -7.19
N ASP A 206 15.50 -3.22 -8.06
CA ASP A 206 14.28 -4.01 -7.84
C ASP A 206 14.34 -4.92 -6.59
N LYS A 207 15.50 -5.03 -5.93
CA LYS A 207 15.74 -5.82 -4.71
C LYS A 207 16.17 -4.99 -3.51
N ARG A 208 16.21 -3.66 -3.62
CA ARG A 208 16.63 -2.73 -2.55
C ARG A 208 15.94 -3.00 -1.21
N THR A 209 14.65 -3.32 -1.23
CA THR A 209 13.87 -3.61 -0.02
C THR A 209 14.45 -4.75 0.81
N PHE A 210 15.01 -5.79 0.17
CA PHE A 210 15.61 -6.92 0.89
C PHE A 210 17.06 -6.62 1.35
N VAL A 211 17.79 -5.78 0.61
CA VAL A 211 19.08 -5.24 1.06
C VAL A 211 18.87 -4.38 2.32
N LEU A 212 17.79 -3.60 2.36
CA LEU A 212 17.39 -2.79 3.51
C LEU A 212 17.02 -3.65 4.72
N ALA A 213 16.27 -4.74 4.52
CA ALA A 213 15.98 -5.72 5.57
C ALA A 213 17.27 -6.32 6.16
N ALA A 214 18.20 -6.73 5.30
CA ALA A 214 19.49 -7.28 5.71
C ALA A 214 20.33 -6.24 6.49
N ALA A 215 20.31 -4.97 6.08
CA ALA A 215 21.05 -3.90 6.73
C ALA A 215 20.52 -3.62 8.14
N LEU A 216 19.19 -3.57 8.30
CA LEU A 216 18.54 -3.49 9.61
C LEU A 216 18.93 -4.69 10.49
N LYS A 217 18.91 -5.91 9.95
CA LYS A 217 19.30 -7.13 10.68
C LYS A 217 20.76 -7.11 11.13
N LYS A 218 21.64 -6.49 10.33
CA LYS A 218 23.07 -6.28 10.65
C LYS A 218 23.31 -5.13 11.65
N GLY A 219 22.26 -4.46 12.12
CA GLY A 219 22.34 -3.41 13.13
C GLY A 219 22.64 -2.02 12.58
N TYR A 220 22.32 -1.73 11.31
CA TYR A 220 22.48 -0.38 10.76
C TYR A 220 21.52 0.59 11.47
N THR A 221 22.02 1.79 11.78
CA THR A 221 21.18 2.83 12.40
C THR A 221 20.20 3.40 11.39
N ILE A 222 19.06 3.89 11.88
CA ILE A 222 18.04 4.54 11.05
C ILE A 222 18.62 5.76 10.34
N ASP A 223 19.50 6.54 10.99
CA ASP A 223 20.16 7.68 10.36
C ASP A 223 21.09 7.27 9.23
N LYS A 224 21.88 6.19 9.40
CA LYS A 224 22.70 5.67 8.30
C LYS A 224 21.82 5.25 7.12
N LEU A 225 20.73 4.54 7.38
CA LEU A 225 19.81 4.09 6.33
C LEU A 225 19.09 5.26 5.66
N TYR A 226 18.71 6.29 6.41
CA TYR A 226 18.16 7.53 5.86
C TYR A 226 19.19 8.22 4.95
N GLU A 227 20.45 8.31 5.35
CA GLU A 227 21.49 8.93 4.53
C GLU A 227 21.74 8.18 3.21
N LEU A 228 21.77 6.85 3.27
CA LEU A 228 21.95 6.03 2.07
C LEU A 228 20.70 6.09 1.17
N THR A 229 19.51 6.01 1.77
CA THR A 229 18.30 5.72 0.99
C THR A 229 17.41 6.91 0.68
N LYS A 230 17.48 7.94 1.54
CA LYS A 230 16.53 9.07 1.64
C LYS A 230 15.06 8.65 1.84
N ILE A 231 14.80 7.39 2.20
CA ILE A 231 13.48 6.93 2.66
C ILE A 231 13.21 7.56 4.03
N ASP A 232 12.01 8.10 4.22
CA ASP A 232 11.67 8.78 5.48
C ASP A 232 11.89 7.86 6.71
N ARG A 233 12.41 8.45 7.79
CA ARG A 233 12.75 7.74 9.01
C ARG A 233 11.56 7.00 9.59
N TRP A 234 10.33 7.52 9.45
CA TRP A 234 9.12 6.85 9.91
C TRP A 234 9.00 5.45 9.29
N PHE A 235 9.14 5.33 7.97
CA PHE A 235 9.07 4.03 7.29
C PHE A 235 10.22 3.11 7.72
N LEU A 236 11.42 3.66 7.86
CA LEU A 236 12.59 2.89 8.35
C LEU A 236 12.38 2.36 9.77
N TYR A 237 11.79 3.16 10.67
CA TYR A 237 11.41 2.71 12.01
C TYR A 237 10.35 1.60 11.97
N LYS A 238 9.34 1.71 11.09
CA LYS A 238 8.33 0.65 10.91
C LYS A 238 8.93 -0.64 10.36
N MET A 239 9.85 -0.54 9.40
CA MET A 239 10.59 -1.68 8.89
C MET A 239 11.49 -2.31 9.98
N ARG A 240 12.11 -1.49 10.83
CA ARG A 240 12.87 -1.97 11.99
C ARG A 240 11.99 -2.74 12.97
N ASN A 241 10.76 -2.30 13.25
CA ASN A 241 9.84 -3.05 14.12
C ASN A 241 9.64 -4.49 13.64
N ILE A 242 9.58 -4.70 12.32
CA ILE A 242 9.47 -6.05 11.73
C ILE A 242 10.74 -6.85 12.01
N ILE A 243 11.93 -6.28 11.77
CA ILE A 243 13.21 -6.97 11.96
C ILE A 243 13.51 -7.25 13.43
N ASP A 244 13.19 -6.32 14.33
CA ASP A 244 13.33 -6.49 15.78
C ASP A 244 12.43 -7.64 16.25
N TYR A 245 11.19 -7.68 15.77
CA TYR A 245 10.25 -8.75 16.13
C TYR A 245 10.65 -10.11 15.53
N LEU A 246 11.16 -10.13 14.29
CA LEU A 246 11.74 -11.33 13.70
C LEU A 246 12.91 -11.85 14.53
N THR A 247 13.80 -10.96 14.97
CA THR A 247 14.94 -11.32 15.83
C THR A 247 14.48 -11.88 17.16
N HIS A 248 13.41 -11.33 17.75
CA HIS A 248 12.81 -11.91 18.94
C HIS A 248 12.24 -13.31 18.68
N LEU A 249 11.50 -13.52 17.58
CA LEU A 249 10.96 -14.83 17.21
C LEU A 249 12.07 -15.88 17.05
N GLU A 250 13.22 -15.50 16.49
CA GLU A 250 14.38 -16.40 16.33
C GLU A 250 15.05 -16.82 17.66
N THR A 251 14.76 -16.13 18.76
CA THR A 251 15.18 -16.58 20.11
C THR A 251 14.25 -17.65 20.69
N LEU A 252 13.09 -17.88 20.05
CA LEU A 252 12.09 -18.84 20.47
C LEU A 252 12.19 -20.12 19.64
N ASP A 253 11.52 -21.16 20.12
CA ASP A 253 11.20 -22.37 19.39
C ASP A 253 9.67 -22.54 19.31
N ALA A 254 9.21 -23.57 18.58
CA ALA A 254 7.78 -23.83 18.41
C ALA A 254 7.03 -24.03 19.75
N HIS A 255 7.71 -24.58 20.77
CA HIS A 255 7.11 -24.89 22.07
C HIS A 255 7.02 -23.67 22.99
N SER A 256 7.95 -22.73 22.86
CA SER A 256 8.01 -21.48 23.61
C SER A 256 7.24 -20.33 22.95
N LEU A 257 6.70 -20.53 21.74
CA LEU A 257 5.87 -19.57 21.03
C LEU A 257 4.51 -19.38 21.73
N THR A 258 4.42 -18.35 22.58
CA THR A 258 3.19 -18.04 23.31
C THR A 258 2.07 -17.50 22.40
N PRO A 259 0.79 -17.62 22.79
CA PRO A 259 -0.33 -17.03 22.04
C PRO A 259 -0.18 -15.53 21.80
N ASN A 260 0.36 -14.79 22.78
CA ASN A 260 0.60 -13.35 22.66
C ASN A 260 1.69 -13.05 21.63
N ALA A 261 2.80 -13.79 21.66
CA ALA A 261 3.87 -13.63 20.69
C ALA A 261 3.40 -13.97 19.26
N LEU A 262 2.62 -15.04 19.10
CA LEU A 262 2.03 -15.41 17.82
C LEU A 262 1.05 -14.32 17.33
N LYS A 263 0.13 -13.86 18.18
CA LYS A 263 -0.82 -12.79 17.83
C LYS A 263 -0.13 -11.50 17.42
N ALA A 264 0.89 -11.07 18.16
CA ALA A 264 1.65 -9.87 17.82
C ALA A 264 2.42 -10.03 16.49
N ALA A 265 2.97 -11.21 16.20
CA ALA A 265 3.55 -11.51 14.87
C ALA A 265 2.51 -11.31 13.76
N LYS A 266 1.31 -11.88 13.94
CA LYS A 266 0.23 -11.76 12.94
C LYS A 266 -0.24 -10.31 12.77
N GLN A 267 -0.31 -9.54 13.85
CA GLN A 267 -0.65 -8.10 13.82
C GLN A 267 0.39 -7.22 13.13
N LEU A 268 1.65 -7.66 13.08
CA LEU A 268 2.72 -7.05 12.28
C LEU A 268 2.77 -7.57 10.84
N GLY A 269 1.88 -8.49 10.47
CA GLY A 269 1.77 -9.02 9.10
C GLY A 269 2.62 -10.24 8.78
N PHE A 270 3.26 -10.89 9.77
CA PHE A 270 4.06 -12.09 9.53
C PHE A 270 3.19 -13.23 8.98
N SER A 271 3.68 -13.91 7.95
CA SER A 271 3.07 -15.16 7.47
C SER A 271 3.38 -16.33 8.40
N ASP A 272 2.54 -17.37 8.36
CA ASP A 272 2.78 -18.60 9.12
C ASP A 272 4.12 -19.23 8.67
N LYS A 273 4.48 -19.11 7.38
CA LYS A 273 5.79 -19.49 6.82
C LYS A 273 6.98 -18.72 7.41
N GLN A 274 6.89 -17.40 7.56
CA GLN A 274 7.97 -16.61 8.20
C GLN A 274 8.18 -17.00 9.66
N ILE A 275 7.08 -17.16 10.40
CA ILE A 275 7.11 -17.54 11.81
C ILE A 275 7.73 -18.94 11.94
N ALA A 276 7.30 -19.88 11.10
CA ALA A 276 7.83 -21.24 11.07
C ALA A 276 9.35 -21.27 10.86
N SER A 277 9.86 -20.50 9.89
CA SER A 277 11.31 -20.39 9.66
C SER A 277 12.05 -19.83 10.88
N ALA A 278 11.51 -18.80 11.54
CA ALA A 278 12.15 -18.18 12.69
C ALA A 278 12.22 -19.12 13.90
N VAL A 279 11.14 -19.85 14.20
CA VAL A 279 11.06 -20.74 15.38
C VAL A 279 11.44 -22.20 15.07
N LYS A 280 12.08 -22.44 13.91
CA LYS A 280 12.54 -23.76 13.44
C LYS A 280 11.43 -24.83 13.42
N SER A 281 10.28 -24.46 12.86
CA SER A 281 9.10 -25.30 12.68
C SER A 281 8.71 -25.40 11.19
N ASN A 282 7.51 -25.89 10.90
CA ASN A 282 6.91 -25.87 9.57
C ASN A 282 5.60 -25.06 9.55
N GLU A 283 5.22 -24.59 8.37
CA GLU A 283 4.06 -23.70 8.17
C GLU A 283 2.75 -24.31 8.67
N LEU A 284 2.54 -25.60 8.45
CA LEU A 284 1.32 -26.30 8.88
C LEU A 284 1.21 -26.35 10.40
N ALA A 285 2.31 -26.63 11.11
CA ALA A 285 2.34 -26.66 12.56
C ALA A 285 2.02 -25.28 13.17
N ILE A 286 2.58 -24.19 12.61
CA ILE A 286 2.26 -22.83 13.05
C ILE A 286 0.80 -22.48 12.77
N ARG A 287 0.26 -22.91 11.62
CA ARG A 287 -1.15 -22.72 11.30
C ARG A 287 -2.07 -23.44 12.30
N MET A 288 -1.79 -24.70 12.62
CA MET A 288 -2.56 -25.47 13.61
C MET A 288 -2.50 -24.80 14.99
N GLN A 289 -1.30 -24.46 15.47
CA GLN A 289 -1.12 -23.77 16.75
C GLN A 289 -1.87 -22.43 16.79
N ARG A 290 -1.89 -21.70 15.67
CA ARG A 290 -2.62 -20.45 15.53
C ARG A 290 -4.14 -20.66 15.62
N GLU A 291 -4.66 -21.71 14.99
CA GLU A 291 -6.08 -22.10 15.03
C GLU A 291 -6.49 -22.59 16.43
N ASP A 292 -5.65 -23.40 17.10
CA ASP A 292 -5.86 -23.87 18.48
C ASP A 292 -5.92 -22.71 19.48
N PHE A 293 -5.14 -21.65 19.26
CA PHE A 293 -5.20 -20.43 20.06
C PHE A 293 -6.32 -19.46 19.64
N ALA A 294 -7.17 -19.84 18.68
CA ALA A 294 -8.22 -18.99 18.11
C ALA A 294 -7.70 -17.65 17.56
N ILE A 295 -6.48 -17.64 17.00
CA ILE A 295 -5.86 -16.46 16.40
C ILE A 295 -6.16 -16.45 14.90
N THR A 296 -7.35 -16.01 14.53
CA THR A 296 -7.77 -15.87 13.12
C THR A 296 -7.89 -14.39 12.74
N PRO A 297 -7.71 -14.03 11.45
CA PRO A 297 -7.94 -12.66 11.03
C PRO A 297 -9.44 -12.36 11.03
N PHE A 298 -9.78 -11.09 11.16
CA PHE A 298 -11.14 -10.58 11.01
C PHE A 298 -11.34 -10.00 9.61
N VAL A 299 -12.59 -10.04 9.15
CA VAL A 299 -13.04 -9.48 7.87
C VAL A 299 -13.51 -8.06 8.11
N LYS A 300 -12.95 -7.12 7.36
CA LYS A 300 -13.29 -5.69 7.44
C LYS A 300 -13.73 -5.14 6.09
N GLN A 301 -14.67 -4.21 6.12
CA GLN A 301 -15.20 -3.54 4.93
C GLN A 301 -14.37 -2.30 4.56
N ILE A 302 -14.38 -2.00 3.26
CA ILE A 302 -13.95 -0.73 2.69
C ILE A 302 -15.21 0.07 2.40
N ASP A 303 -15.42 1.13 3.17
CA ASP A 303 -16.69 1.87 3.20
C ASP A 303 -16.59 3.31 2.67
N THR A 304 -15.39 3.77 2.30
CA THR A 304 -15.04 5.15 1.89
C THR A 304 -15.07 6.21 2.99
N VAL A 305 -15.60 5.92 4.18
CA VAL A 305 -15.94 6.92 5.22
C VAL A 305 -15.48 6.54 6.63
N ALA A 306 -14.63 5.52 6.78
CA ALA A 306 -14.10 5.08 8.08
C ALA A 306 -15.22 4.79 9.11
N ALA A 307 -16.22 4.02 8.70
CA ALA A 307 -17.39 3.60 9.45
C ALA A 307 -18.34 4.72 9.93
N GLU A 308 -18.23 5.94 9.38
CA GLU A 308 -19.24 7.00 9.63
C GLU A 308 -20.64 6.58 9.15
N TRP A 309 -20.69 5.88 8.02
CA TRP A 309 -21.91 5.30 7.45
C TRP A 309 -21.69 3.82 7.13
N PRO A 310 -22.73 2.97 7.29
CA PRO A 310 -22.62 1.56 6.95
C PRO A 310 -22.40 1.38 5.45
N ALA A 311 -21.50 0.46 5.07
CA ALA A 311 -21.33 0.05 3.68
C ALA A 311 -22.45 -0.92 3.28
N THR A 312 -23.03 -0.66 2.11
CA THR A 312 -23.98 -1.57 1.44
C THR A 312 -23.28 -2.62 0.58
N THR A 313 -21.96 -2.47 0.35
CA THR A 313 -21.15 -3.35 -0.48
C THR A 313 -20.19 -4.20 0.35
N ASN A 314 -19.82 -5.37 -0.17
CA ASN A 314 -18.87 -6.29 0.45
C ASN A 314 -17.50 -6.21 -0.23
N TYR A 315 -16.88 -5.03 -0.20
CA TYR A 315 -15.47 -4.89 -0.59
C TYR A 315 -14.59 -5.04 0.65
N LEU A 316 -13.81 -6.12 0.73
CA LEU A 316 -13.30 -6.64 2.00
C LEU A 316 -11.78 -6.78 2.04
N TYR A 317 -11.23 -6.71 3.26
CA TYR A 317 -9.87 -7.12 3.55
C TYR A 317 -9.79 -7.87 4.89
N LEU A 318 -8.71 -8.65 5.06
CA LEU A 318 -8.41 -9.39 6.28
C LEU A 318 -7.35 -8.67 7.13
N THR A 319 -7.59 -8.60 8.44
CA THR A 319 -6.63 -8.02 9.41
C THR A 319 -6.66 -8.73 10.77
N TYR A 320 -5.51 -8.79 11.45
CA TYR A 320 -5.41 -9.23 12.85
C TYR A 320 -5.55 -8.08 13.87
N ASN A 321 -5.67 -6.85 13.39
CA ASN A 321 -5.78 -5.63 14.20
C ASN A 321 -7.25 -5.20 14.38
N ALA A 322 -8.10 -6.18 14.73
CA ALA A 322 -9.54 -6.01 14.92
C ALA A 322 -10.05 -6.92 16.05
N VAL A 323 -11.32 -6.72 16.43
CA VAL A 323 -11.99 -7.47 17.51
C VAL A 323 -13.24 -8.22 17.05
N SER A 324 -13.74 -7.94 15.85
CA SER A 324 -14.94 -8.54 15.27
C SER A 324 -14.90 -8.46 13.74
N HIS A 325 -15.70 -9.30 13.08
CA HIS A 325 -15.98 -9.18 11.65
C HIS A 325 -17.01 -8.08 11.41
N ASP A 326 -16.96 -7.44 10.23
CA ASP A 326 -18.01 -6.49 9.79
C ASP A 326 -19.19 -7.21 9.12
N LEU A 327 -19.04 -8.50 8.82
CA LEU A 327 -20.04 -9.34 8.15
C LEU A 327 -20.34 -10.63 8.91
N THR A 328 -21.48 -11.22 8.58
CA THR A 328 -21.85 -12.59 8.94
C THR A 328 -21.59 -13.54 7.76
N PHE A 329 -21.31 -14.82 8.04
CA PHE A 329 -20.95 -15.82 7.03
C PHE A 329 -21.97 -16.95 6.97
N ALA A 330 -23.23 -16.62 6.66
CA ALA A 330 -24.33 -17.60 6.63
C ALA A 330 -24.50 -18.29 5.27
N ASP A 331 -23.98 -17.68 4.21
CA ASP A 331 -24.25 -18.10 2.84
C ASP A 331 -23.19 -19.06 2.30
N GLU A 332 -23.63 -20.06 1.53
CA GLU A 332 -22.73 -20.87 0.70
C GLU A 332 -22.31 -20.06 -0.53
N ASN A 333 -21.01 -19.99 -0.78
CA ASN A 333 -20.44 -19.15 -1.84
C ASN A 333 -19.44 -19.95 -2.68
N ILE A 334 -19.34 -19.59 -3.96
CA ILE A 334 -18.31 -20.11 -4.87
C ILE A 334 -17.12 -19.16 -4.83
N MET A 335 -15.93 -19.69 -4.56
CA MET A 335 -14.68 -18.92 -4.56
C MET A 335 -14.03 -18.96 -5.94
N VAL A 336 -13.77 -17.79 -6.52
CA VAL A 336 -12.95 -17.63 -7.73
C VAL A 336 -11.62 -17.00 -7.32
N LEU A 337 -10.51 -17.64 -7.67
CA LEU A 337 -9.16 -17.16 -7.39
C LEU A 337 -8.64 -16.37 -8.60
N GLY A 338 -8.27 -15.11 -8.39
CA GLY A 338 -7.68 -14.27 -9.44
C GLY A 338 -6.21 -14.61 -9.73
N SER A 339 -5.67 -14.00 -10.78
CA SER A 339 -4.28 -14.23 -11.25
C SER A 339 -3.19 -13.65 -10.34
N GLY A 340 -3.55 -12.78 -9.39
CA GLY A 340 -2.60 -12.01 -8.60
C GLY A 340 -1.94 -10.91 -9.42
N VAL A 341 -0.64 -10.69 -9.23
CA VAL A 341 0.09 -9.63 -9.93
C VAL A 341 0.39 -9.99 -11.39
N TYR A 342 0.14 -9.05 -12.30
CA TYR A 342 0.57 -9.19 -13.68
C TYR A 342 2.10 -9.27 -13.79
N ARG A 343 2.55 -10.13 -14.69
CA ARG A 343 3.96 -10.40 -14.99
C ARG A 343 4.11 -10.90 -16.42
N ILE A 344 5.33 -10.97 -16.93
CA ILE A 344 5.54 -11.43 -18.30
C ILE A 344 5.14 -12.90 -18.39
N GLY A 345 4.12 -13.18 -19.21
CA GLY A 345 3.50 -14.50 -19.39
C GLY A 345 2.24 -14.75 -18.55
N SER A 346 1.80 -13.78 -17.74
CA SER A 346 0.54 -13.82 -16.98
C SER A 346 -0.02 -12.40 -16.86
N SER A 347 -0.92 -12.03 -17.75
CA SER A 347 -1.47 -10.68 -17.87
C SER A 347 -3.01 -10.70 -17.85
N VAL A 348 -3.63 -9.66 -18.40
CA VAL A 348 -5.08 -9.41 -18.40
C VAL A 348 -5.93 -10.54 -18.96
N GLU A 349 -5.36 -11.42 -19.79
CA GLU A 349 -6.04 -12.61 -20.30
C GLU A 349 -6.50 -13.60 -19.21
N PHE A 350 -5.93 -13.52 -17.99
CA PHE A 350 -6.37 -14.31 -16.83
C PHE A 350 -7.36 -13.56 -15.91
N ASP A 351 -7.59 -12.27 -16.19
CA ASP A 351 -8.60 -11.44 -15.51
C ASP A 351 -9.91 -11.35 -16.30
N TRP A 352 -9.86 -11.58 -17.63
CA TRP A 352 -11.00 -11.69 -18.54
C TRP A 352 -11.77 -12.99 -18.33
#